data_AF-A0A7Y9EP91-F1
#
_entry.id   AF-A0A7Y9EP91-F1
#
_cell.length_a   1.000
_cell.length_b   1.000
_cell.length_c   1.000
_cell.angle_alpha   90.00
_cell.angle_beta   90.00
_cell.angle_gamma   90.00
#
_symmetry.space_group_name_H-M   'P 1'
#
loop_
_entity.id
_entity.type
_entity.pdbx_description
1 polymer ?
#
loop_
_entity_poly.entity_id
_entity_poly.type
_entity_poly.pdbx_seq_one_letter_code
_entity_poly.pdbx_strand_id
1 'polypeptide(L)'
;MQLRYNYRVYPTPGQQIALARAFGCARVVFNDGLRARLDAREQGLPYTSDAELSRRVITQAKATPERAWLGEVSAVVLQQALADLNAAYRNFFASIRGERQGRKVAPPRFRSRKDNRQAIRFTRNARFKVLDNGRLRLPKIGEVRVRWSRPLPSAPSSVTVIRDAAGRYFASFVVRTGHGETLPPSDCEVDVDLGLTHFAVLSDGTKVAAPRFLRRAARKLKRLQRALSRKQKGSANRKKAAIKVARAHGRVADTRRDWQHKLSTAIIRDNQAVYVEDLCVAGLARTRLAKSVQDAGWAGFTAMLEYKAQRYGRTFARVDRFFPSTRLCSDCGRINQKMALDIRAWGCPCGAGSAQRSGNPPRRRTLTARREGNLCPLGRRGRHR
;
A
#
# COMPACT_ATOMS: atom_id res chain seq x y z
N MET A 1 -12.37 -0.88 -10.95
CA MET A 1 -11.38 -0.12 -10.12
C MET A 1 -9.98 -0.12 -10.77
N GLN A 2 -9.02 0.63 -10.25
CA GLN A 2 -7.61 0.56 -10.69
C GLN A 2 -6.78 -0.25 -9.68
N LEU A 3 -6.02 -1.22 -10.17
CA LEU A 3 -5.11 -2.04 -9.35
C LEU A 3 -3.67 -1.98 -9.85
N ARG A 4 -2.74 -2.27 -8.93
CA ARG A 4 -1.32 -2.44 -9.25
C ARG A 4 -0.93 -3.90 -9.35
N TYR A 5 -0.35 -4.28 -10.49
CA TYR A 5 0.20 -5.61 -10.73
C TYR A 5 1.72 -5.54 -10.77
N ASN A 6 2.36 -6.26 -9.84
CA ASN A 6 3.81 -6.23 -9.67
C ASN A 6 4.44 -7.52 -10.18
N TYR A 7 5.42 -7.39 -11.07
CA TYR A 7 6.18 -8.51 -11.62
C TYR A 7 7.68 -8.30 -11.42
N ARG A 8 8.42 -9.40 -11.28
CA ARG A 8 9.89 -9.38 -11.32
C ARG A 8 10.32 -9.07 -12.75
N VAL A 9 11.32 -8.21 -12.91
CA VAL A 9 11.98 -7.97 -14.18
C VAL A 9 13.49 -8.18 -14.04
N TYR A 10 14.13 -8.56 -15.15
CA TYR A 10 15.52 -8.98 -15.20
C TYR A 10 16.26 -8.18 -16.29
N PRO A 11 16.64 -6.92 -16.00
CA PRO A 11 17.39 -6.11 -16.94
C PRO A 11 18.82 -6.63 -17.13
N THR A 12 19.33 -6.57 -18.37
CA THR A 12 20.74 -6.83 -18.69
C THR A 12 21.67 -5.77 -18.08
N PRO A 13 22.99 -5.99 -18.01
CA PRO A 13 23.93 -4.99 -17.47
C PRO A 13 23.80 -3.61 -18.13
N GLY A 14 23.70 -3.55 -19.46
CA GLY A 14 23.47 -2.29 -20.19
C GLY A 14 22.15 -1.62 -19.81
N GLN A 15 21.06 -2.39 -19.68
CA GLN A 15 19.76 -1.89 -19.23
C GLN A 15 19.81 -1.39 -17.78
N GLN A 16 20.59 -2.03 -16.91
CA GLN A 16 20.78 -1.58 -15.53
C GLN A 16 21.48 -0.23 -15.46
N ILE A 17 22.46 0.02 -16.34
CA ILE A 17 23.13 1.33 -16.48
C ILE A 17 22.12 2.37 -16.95
N ALA A 18 21.35 2.09 -18.00
CA ALA A 18 20.32 3.00 -18.51
C ALA A 18 19.26 3.33 -17.45
N LEU A 19 18.79 2.32 -16.70
CA LEU A 19 17.88 2.52 -15.58
C LEU A 19 18.51 3.35 -14.46
N ALA A 20 19.79 3.14 -14.15
CA ALA A 20 20.50 3.93 -13.14
C ALA A 20 20.61 5.41 -13.55
N ARG A 21 20.87 5.71 -14.82
CA ARG A 21 20.83 7.08 -15.36
C ARG A 21 19.43 7.67 -15.22
N ALA A 22 18.38 6.95 -15.63
CA ALA A 22 17.00 7.40 -15.50
C ALA A 22 16.59 7.68 -14.03
N PHE A 23 16.96 6.80 -13.09
CA PHE A 23 16.75 7.07 -11.65
C PHE A 23 17.49 8.32 -11.18
N GLY A 24 18.71 8.54 -11.67
CA GLY A 24 19.53 9.71 -11.37
C GLY A 24 18.89 11.00 -11.87
N CYS A 25 18.47 11.03 -13.13
CA CYS A 25 17.80 12.18 -13.75
C CYS A 25 16.49 12.53 -13.04
N ALA A 26 15.64 11.53 -12.79
CA ALA A 26 14.38 11.73 -12.06
C ALA A 26 14.60 12.29 -10.66
N ARG A 27 15.66 11.85 -9.97
CA ARG A 27 16.04 12.39 -8.66
C ARG A 27 16.44 13.86 -8.74
N VAL A 28 17.26 14.22 -9.73
CA VAL A 28 17.75 15.59 -9.90
C VAL A 28 16.59 16.52 -10.25
N VAL A 29 15.75 16.19 -11.23
CA VAL A 29 14.57 17.01 -11.58
C VAL A 29 13.63 17.22 -10.39
N PHE A 30 13.37 16.16 -9.60
CA PHE A 30 12.58 16.30 -8.37
C PHE A 30 13.24 17.25 -7.37
N ASN A 31 14.55 17.13 -7.17
CA ASN A 31 15.29 17.94 -6.19
C ASN A 31 15.43 19.39 -6.65
N ASP A 32 15.70 19.64 -7.92
CA ASP A 32 15.79 20.98 -8.49
C ASP A 32 14.43 21.68 -8.40
N GLY A 33 13.33 20.98 -8.67
CA GLY A 33 11.99 21.53 -8.49
C GLY A 33 11.64 21.82 -7.02
N LEU A 34 12.08 20.95 -6.10
CA LEU A 34 11.93 21.19 -4.66
C LEU A 34 12.75 22.40 -4.21
N ARG A 35 14.00 22.51 -4.67
CA ARG A 35 14.90 23.64 -4.39
C ARG A 35 14.28 24.95 -4.87
N ALA A 36 13.83 25.02 -6.13
CA ALA A 36 13.21 26.22 -6.68
C ALA A 36 12.01 26.72 -5.87
N ARG A 37 11.17 25.82 -5.34
CA ARG A 37 10.04 26.20 -4.47
C ARG A 37 10.47 26.62 -3.07
N LEU A 38 11.56 26.06 -2.55
CA LEU A 38 12.13 26.50 -1.27
C LEU A 38 12.75 27.89 -1.41
N ASP A 39 13.54 28.11 -2.47
CA ASP A 39 14.18 29.39 -2.74
C ASP A 39 13.14 30.50 -2.94
N ALA A 40 12.08 30.24 -3.73
CA ALA A 40 10.98 31.19 -3.89
C ALA A 40 10.31 31.53 -2.54
N ARG A 41 10.12 30.54 -1.66
CA ARG A 41 9.58 30.77 -0.32
C ARG A 41 10.53 31.57 0.57
N GLU A 42 11.83 31.26 0.54
CA GLU A 42 12.86 31.97 1.32
C GLU A 42 12.98 33.43 0.88
N GLN A 43 12.76 33.72 -0.40
CA GLN A 43 12.78 35.06 -0.98
C GLN A 43 11.43 35.80 -0.91
N GLY A 44 10.39 35.20 -0.32
CA GLY A 44 9.05 35.80 -0.26
C GLY A 44 8.33 35.92 -1.61
N LEU A 45 8.80 35.20 -2.63
CA LEU A 45 8.22 35.21 -3.98
C LEU A 45 6.95 34.34 -4.07
N PRO A 46 6.09 34.59 -5.08
CA PRO A 46 4.94 33.75 -5.35
C PRO A 46 5.28 32.27 -5.54
N TYR A 47 4.33 31.39 -5.19
CA TYR A 47 4.51 29.95 -5.35
C TYR A 47 4.72 29.56 -6.81
N THR A 48 5.85 28.89 -7.09
CA THR A 48 6.17 28.45 -8.45
C THR A 48 5.16 27.42 -8.95
N SER A 49 4.47 27.76 -10.04
CA SER A 49 3.47 26.91 -10.68
C SER A 49 4.09 25.63 -11.25
N ASP A 50 3.25 24.60 -11.42
CA ASP A 50 3.68 23.31 -11.97
C ASP A 50 4.24 23.44 -13.39
N ALA A 51 3.63 24.30 -14.21
CA ALA A 51 4.07 24.57 -15.58
C ALA A 51 5.42 25.28 -15.61
N GLU A 52 5.59 26.30 -14.76
CA GLU A 52 6.82 27.06 -14.65
C GLU A 52 7.98 26.17 -14.17
N LEU A 53 7.74 25.32 -13.17
CA LEU A 53 8.73 24.33 -12.75
C LEU A 53 9.14 23.40 -13.90
N SER A 54 8.17 22.88 -14.64
CA SER A 54 8.46 21.97 -15.77
C SER A 54 9.32 22.66 -16.82
N ARG A 55 9.02 23.93 -17.13
CA ARG A 55 9.80 24.74 -18.07
C ARG A 55 11.22 24.94 -17.57
N ARG A 56 11.40 25.38 -16.32
CA ARG A 56 12.70 25.69 -15.72
C ARG A 56 13.57 24.44 -15.53
N VAL A 57 13.07 23.40 -14.86
CA VAL A 57 13.89 22.25 -14.41
C VAL A 57 13.95 21.09 -15.40
N ILE A 58 13.22 21.16 -16.51
CA ILE A 58 13.28 20.16 -17.58
C ILE A 58 13.63 20.82 -18.91
N THR A 59 12.80 21.73 -19.41
CA THR A 59 12.95 22.27 -20.77
C THR A 59 14.19 23.13 -20.91
N GLN A 60 14.32 24.17 -20.09
CA GLN A 60 15.47 25.08 -20.11
C GLN A 60 16.73 24.38 -19.57
N ALA A 61 16.61 23.61 -18.48
CA ALA A 61 17.72 22.85 -17.94
C ALA A 61 18.40 21.95 -18.98
N LYS A 62 17.63 21.27 -19.85
CA LYS A 62 18.22 20.43 -20.91
C LYS A 62 19.07 21.20 -21.93
N ALA A 63 18.84 22.50 -22.08
CA ALA A 63 19.59 23.33 -23.00
C ALA A 63 20.91 23.84 -22.40
N THR A 64 21.15 23.64 -21.09
CA THR A 64 22.42 24.06 -20.46
C THR A 64 23.44 22.92 -20.45
N PRO A 65 24.75 23.21 -20.58
CA PRO A 65 25.79 22.19 -20.54
C PRO A 65 25.77 21.33 -19.26
N GLU A 66 25.43 21.93 -18.11
CA GLU A 66 25.44 21.26 -16.79
C GLU A 66 24.30 20.24 -16.62
N ARG A 67 23.27 20.34 -17.47
CA ARG A 67 22.02 19.57 -17.38
C ARG A 67 21.62 18.93 -18.72
N ALA A 68 22.44 19.03 -19.76
CA ALA A 68 22.23 18.41 -21.07
C ALA A 68 21.98 16.89 -21.01
N TRP A 69 22.63 16.19 -20.07
CA TRP A 69 22.47 14.75 -19.82
C TRP A 69 21.03 14.34 -19.41
N LEU A 70 20.16 15.29 -19.03
CA LEU A 70 18.72 15.03 -18.87
C LEU A 70 18.05 14.63 -20.19
N GLY A 71 18.65 14.96 -21.34
CA GLY A 71 18.21 14.56 -22.68
C GLY A 71 18.45 13.07 -23.00
N GLU A 72 19.34 12.39 -22.26
CA GLU A 72 19.65 10.98 -22.51
C GLU A 72 18.51 10.02 -22.13
N VAL A 73 17.56 10.48 -21.32
CA VAL A 73 16.48 9.65 -20.76
C VAL A 73 15.12 10.09 -21.29
N SER A 74 14.12 9.23 -21.08
CA SER A 74 12.74 9.54 -21.47
C SER A 74 12.24 10.81 -20.77
N ALA A 75 11.77 11.80 -21.55
CA ALA A 75 11.21 13.04 -21.01
C ALA A 75 10.02 12.78 -20.06
N VAL A 76 9.24 11.73 -20.33
CA VAL A 76 8.11 11.33 -19.48
C VAL A 76 8.59 10.95 -18.08
N VAL A 77 9.75 10.30 -17.95
CA VAL A 77 10.31 9.96 -16.63
C VAL A 77 10.61 11.22 -15.82
N LEU A 78 11.11 12.28 -16.46
CA LEU A 78 11.40 13.56 -15.81
C LEU A 78 10.10 14.26 -15.40
N GLN A 79 9.14 14.33 -16.31
CA GLN A 79 7.81 14.92 -16.05
C GLN A 79 7.10 14.20 -14.91
N GLN A 80 7.16 12.86 -14.85
CA GLN A 80 6.56 12.09 -13.77
C GLN A 80 7.27 12.29 -12.44
N ALA A 81 8.59 12.52 -12.44
CA ALA A 81 9.30 12.88 -11.22
C ALA A 81 8.81 14.22 -10.66
N LEU A 82 8.58 15.20 -11.52
CA LEU A 82 8.02 16.49 -11.11
C LEU A 82 6.54 16.36 -10.70
N ALA A 83 5.75 15.54 -11.39
CA ALA A 83 4.37 15.25 -11.00
C ALA A 83 4.28 14.61 -9.61
N ASP A 84 5.23 13.73 -9.24
CA ASP A 84 5.33 13.18 -7.89
C ASP A 84 5.63 14.29 -6.85
N LEU A 85 6.46 15.29 -7.19
CA LEU A 85 6.72 16.46 -6.32
C LEU A 85 5.45 17.30 -6.14
N ASN A 86 4.74 17.59 -7.22
CA ASN A 86 3.52 18.39 -7.19
C ASN A 86 2.42 17.69 -6.40
N ALA A 87 2.29 16.37 -6.56
CA ALA A 87 1.41 15.56 -5.72
C ALA A 87 1.82 15.62 -4.23
N ALA A 88 3.11 15.62 -3.92
CA ALA A 88 3.58 15.74 -2.54
C ALA A 88 3.23 17.11 -1.93
N TYR A 89 3.40 18.21 -2.66
CA TYR A 89 2.98 19.55 -2.21
C TYR A 89 1.47 19.68 -2.07
N ARG A 90 0.68 19.22 -3.05
CA ARG A 90 -0.80 19.23 -2.93
C ARG A 90 -1.27 18.49 -1.68
N ASN A 91 -0.69 17.32 -1.42
CA ASN A 91 -0.97 16.53 -0.22
C ASN A 91 -0.56 17.23 1.07
N PHE A 92 0.58 17.93 1.07
CA PHE A 92 1.04 18.72 2.20
C PHE A 92 0.10 19.88 2.50
N PHE A 93 -0.27 20.67 1.49
CA PHE A 93 -1.17 21.81 1.68
C PHE A 93 -2.59 21.39 2.06
N ALA A 94 -3.16 20.38 1.39
CA ALA A 94 -4.47 19.82 1.78
C ALA A 94 -4.45 19.28 3.22
N SER A 95 -3.31 18.77 3.68
CA SER A 95 -3.15 18.33 5.06
C SER A 95 -3.05 19.47 6.07
N ILE A 96 -2.46 20.61 5.68
CA ILE A 96 -2.39 21.80 6.56
C ILE A 96 -3.78 22.44 6.67
N ARG A 97 -4.52 22.51 5.55
CA ARG A 97 -5.88 23.08 5.50
C ARG A 97 -6.97 22.19 6.10
N GLY A 98 -6.64 20.97 6.53
CA GLY A 98 -7.62 20.03 7.07
C GLY A 98 -8.53 19.36 6.04
N GLU A 99 -8.33 19.61 4.74
CA GLU A 99 -9.09 19.00 3.63
C GLU A 99 -8.79 17.49 3.48
N ARG A 100 -7.63 17.05 3.98
CA ARG A 100 -7.22 15.65 3.91
C ARG A 100 -7.42 14.96 5.26
N GLN A 101 -8.25 13.93 5.25
CA GLN A 101 -8.41 13.03 6.38
C GLN A 101 -7.13 12.21 6.67
N GLY A 102 -6.88 11.99 7.96
CA GLY A 102 -5.78 11.17 8.46
C GLY A 102 -4.58 11.98 9.00
N ARG A 103 -3.41 11.34 9.02
CA ARG A 103 -2.20 11.92 9.65
C ARG A 103 -1.72 13.15 8.90
N LYS A 104 -1.34 14.19 9.66
CA LYS A 104 -0.63 15.38 9.13
C LYS A 104 0.56 14.98 8.27
N VAL A 105 0.59 15.49 7.04
CA VAL A 105 1.63 15.24 6.04
C VAL A 105 2.76 16.25 6.24
N ALA A 106 4.00 15.76 6.28
CA ALA A 106 5.18 16.62 6.33
C ALA A 106 5.51 17.18 4.93
N PRO A 107 6.21 18.33 4.83
CA PRO A 107 6.61 18.88 3.53
C PRO A 107 7.50 17.90 2.75
N PRO A 108 7.54 18.02 1.41
CA PRO A 108 8.39 17.18 0.57
C PRO A 108 9.88 17.31 0.96
N ARG A 109 10.62 16.21 0.86
CA ARG A 109 12.05 16.13 1.21
C ARG A 109 12.90 15.78 0.00
N PHE A 110 14.13 16.28 -0.03
CA PHE A 110 15.09 15.94 -1.07
C PHE A 110 15.32 14.43 -1.15
N ARG A 111 15.35 13.91 -2.38
CA ARG A 111 15.68 12.51 -2.68
C ARG A 111 17.20 12.33 -2.67
N SER A 112 17.67 11.21 -2.14
CA SER A 112 19.11 10.92 -2.03
C SER A 112 19.54 9.87 -3.05
N ARG A 113 20.78 9.98 -3.54
CA ARG A 113 21.41 8.89 -4.33
C ARG A 113 21.61 7.63 -3.47
N LYS A 114 21.63 7.79 -2.14
CA LYS A 114 21.78 6.71 -1.16
C LYS A 114 20.44 6.08 -0.78
N ASP A 115 19.33 6.51 -1.38
CA ASP A 115 18.02 5.90 -1.14
C ASP A 115 18.04 4.44 -1.61
N ASN A 116 17.73 3.53 -0.70
CA ASN A 116 17.76 2.10 -0.97
C ASN A 116 16.70 1.65 -1.97
N ARG A 117 15.72 2.51 -2.28
CA ARG A 117 14.63 2.23 -3.19
C ARG A 117 14.56 3.34 -4.23
N GLN A 118 14.60 2.95 -5.51
CA GLN A 118 14.51 3.87 -6.64
C GLN A 118 13.31 3.49 -7.51
N ALA A 119 12.66 4.49 -8.11
CA ALA A 119 11.51 4.29 -8.98
C ALA A 119 11.46 5.32 -10.09
N ILE A 120 11.03 4.89 -11.28
CA ILE A 120 10.66 5.75 -12.40
C ILE A 120 9.35 5.25 -13.00
N ARG A 121 8.49 6.17 -13.42
CA ARG A 121 7.18 5.85 -14.02
C ARG A 121 7.17 6.22 -15.48
N PHE A 122 6.67 5.31 -16.30
CA PHE A 122 6.32 5.52 -17.69
C PHE A 122 4.80 5.52 -17.80
N THR A 123 4.21 6.58 -18.34
CA THR A 123 2.78 6.66 -18.68
C THR A 123 2.57 6.21 -20.12
N ARG A 124 1.32 6.01 -20.53
CA ARG A 124 0.97 5.61 -21.91
C ARG A 124 1.61 6.49 -22.97
N ASN A 125 1.70 7.80 -22.72
CA ASN A 125 2.31 8.78 -23.64
C ASN A 125 3.81 8.53 -23.87
N ALA A 126 4.49 7.82 -22.96
CA ALA A 126 5.86 7.39 -23.17
C ALA A 126 5.99 6.33 -24.28
N ARG A 127 4.89 5.73 -24.76
CA ARG A 127 4.90 4.62 -25.72
C ARG A 127 5.64 3.37 -25.20
N PHE A 128 5.53 3.08 -23.90
CA PHE A 128 5.94 1.76 -23.39
C PHE A 128 4.98 0.69 -23.92
N LYS A 129 5.48 -0.52 -24.19
CA LYS A 129 4.66 -1.62 -24.73
C LYS A 129 5.04 -2.95 -24.08
N VAL A 130 4.04 -3.77 -23.78
CA VAL A 130 4.25 -5.21 -23.56
C VAL A 130 4.17 -5.87 -24.93
N LEU A 131 5.26 -6.50 -25.35
CA LEU A 131 5.39 -7.15 -26.66
C LEU A 131 4.81 -8.56 -26.64
N ASP A 132 4.53 -9.11 -27.82
CA ASP A 132 3.90 -10.43 -27.98
C ASP A 132 4.81 -11.56 -27.47
N ASN A 133 6.14 -11.35 -27.53
CA ASN A 133 7.13 -12.24 -26.90
C ASN A 133 7.20 -12.13 -25.36
N GLY A 134 6.30 -11.37 -24.73
CA GLY A 134 6.22 -11.16 -23.29
C GLY A 134 7.26 -10.19 -22.71
N ARG A 135 8.09 -9.53 -23.53
CA ARG A 135 9.05 -8.51 -23.03
C ARG A 135 8.37 -7.16 -22.83
N LEU A 136 8.91 -6.37 -21.90
CA LEU A 136 8.47 -4.99 -21.68
C LEU A 136 9.43 -4.03 -22.38
N ARG A 137 8.98 -3.39 -23.45
CA ARG A 137 9.71 -2.32 -24.14
C ARG A 137 9.53 -1.00 -23.42
N LEU A 138 10.65 -0.42 -23.00
CA LEU A 138 10.72 0.86 -22.31
C LEU A 138 11.55 1.87 -23.13
N PRO A 139 11.05 3.09 -23.34
CA PRO A 139 11.80 4.14 -24.06
C PRO A 139 13.15 4.43 -23.40
N LYS A 140 14.21 4.54 -24.22
CA LYS A 140 15.60 4.78 -23.79
C LYS A 140 16.20 3.70 -22.87
N ILE A 141 15.49 2.59 -22.63
CA ILE A 141 15.97 1.44 -21.85
C ILE A 141 16.03 0.18 -22.74
N GLY A 142 15.09 0.01 -23.66
CA GLY A 142 14.97 -1.18 -24.53
C GLY A 142 14.00 -2.23 -23.96
N GLU A 143 14.16 -3.47 -24.41
CA GLU A 143 13.26 -4.59 -24.08
C GLU A 143 13.73 -5.38 -22.85
N VAL A 144 12.99 -5.27 -21.76
CA VAL A 144 13.32 -5.91 -20.49
C VAL A 144 12.53 -7.20 -20.33
N ARG A 145 13.20 -8.29 -19.93
CA ARG A 145 12.53 -9.57 -19.61
C ARG A 145 11.66 -9.40 -18.36
N VAL A 146 10.38 -9.74 -18.48
CA VAL A 146 9.42 -9.81 -17.38
C VAL A 146 9.17 -11.26 -17.01
N ARG A 147 9.10 -11.56 -15.71
CA ARG A 147 8.61 -12.86 -15.23
C ARG A 147 7.12 -12.74 -14.92
N TRP A 148 6.31 -13.15 -15.88
CA TRP A 148 4.86 -13.21 -15.73
C TRP A 148 4.49 -14.33 -14.76
N SER A 149 3.62 -14.00 -13.80
CA SER A 149 3.02 -14.97 -12.87
C SER A 149 1.50 -15.08 -13.06
N ARG A 150 0.94 -14.18 -13.87
CA ARG A 150 -0.47 -14.08 -14.26
C ARG A 150 -0.56 -13.08 -15.43
N PRO A 151 -1.60 -13.16 -16.26
CA PRO A 151 -1.85 -12.16 -17.30
C PRO A 151 -2.25 -10.81 -16.70
N LEU A 152 -2.09 -9.74 -17.49
CA LEU A 152 -2.68 -8.44 -17.15
C LEU A 152 -4.17 -8.47 -17.53
N PRO A 153 -5.08 -8.03 -16.63
CA PRO A 153 -6.51 -8.03 -16.90
C PRO A 153 -6.94 -7.00 -17.95
N SER A 154 -6.10 -5.99 -18.20
CA SER A 154 -6.32 -4.96 -19.21
C SER A 154 -5.00 -4.36 -19.65
N ALA A 155 -5.02 -3.62 -20.76
CA ALA A 155 -3.90 -2.76 -21.13
C ALA A 155 -3.58 -1.78 -19.98
N PRO A 156 -2.31 -1.66 -19.55
CA PRO A 156 -1.93 -0.79 -18.44
C PRO A 156 -1.99 0.70 -18.82
N SER A 157 -2.31 1.56 -17.86
CA SER A 157 -2.24 3.02 -18.01
C SER A 157 -0.83 3.56 -17.74
N SER A 158 -0.07 2.89 -16.88
CA SER A 158 1.32 3.21 -16.59
C SER A 158 2.09 1.98 -16.10
N VAL A 159 3.42 2.04 -16.21
CA VAL A 159 4.34 1.09 -15.60
C VAL A 159 5.38 1.83 -14.78
N THR A 160 5.54 1.45 -13.51
CA THR A 160 6.62 1.94 -12.66
C THR A 160 7.70 0.88 -12.56
N VAL A 161 8.91 1.20 -13.03
CA VAL A 161 10.10 0.36 -12.81
C VAL A 161 10.69 0.72 -11.46
N ILE A 162 10.95 -0.30 -10.66
CA ILE A 162 11.35 -0.20 -9.25
C ILE A 162 12.62 -0.99 -9.04
N ARG A 163 13.64 -0.39 -8.44
CA ARG A 163 14.76 -1.11 -7.83
C ARG A 163 14.60 -1.07 -6.32
N ASP A 164 14.53 -2.23 -5.68
CA ASP A 164 14.45 -2.33 -4.22
C ASP A 164 15.84 -2.37 -3.55
N ALA A 165 15.83 -2.35 -2.21
CA ALA A 165 17.04 -2.37 -1.38
C ALA A 165 17.88 -3.65 -1.53
N ALA A 166 17.28 -4.74 -2.01
CA ALA A 166 17.95 -6.00 -2.26
C ALA A 166 18.59 -6.06 -3.67
N GLY A 167 18.47 -4.99 -4.46
CA GLY A 167 18.95 -4.90 -5.83
C GLY A 167 18.01 -5.55 -6.85
N ARG A 168 16.78 -5.85 -6.46
CA ARG A 168 15.78 -6.54 -7.28
C ARG A 168 14.97 -5.53 -8.08
N TYR A 169 14.78 -5.79 -9.38
CA TYR A 169 13.97 -4.94 -10.26
C TYR A 169 12.53 -5.43 -10.43
N PHE A 170 11.55 -4.54 -10.33
CA PHE A 170 10.14 -4.86 -10.52
C PHE A 170 9.49 -3.91 -11.53
N ALA A 171 8.50 -4.42 -12.27
CA ALA A 171 7.56 -3.61 -13.03
C ALA A 171 6.20 -3.63 -12.33
N SER A 172 5.72 -2.44 -11.95
CA SER A 172 4.41 -2.24 -11.32
C SER A 172 3.47 -1.58 -12.33
N PHE A 173 2.58 -2.37 -12.92
CA PHE A 173 1.60 -1.92 -13.89
C PHE A 173 0.35 -1.42 -13.18
N VAL A 174 -0.17 -0.27 -13.58
CA VAL A 174 -1.51 0.18 -13.19
C VAL A 174 -2.47 -0.26 -14.27
N VAL A 175 -3.44 -1.10 -13.91
CA VAL A 175 -4.45 -1.66 -14.82
C VAL A 175 -5.84 -1.38 -14.30
N ARG A 176 -6.81 -1.30 -15.21
CA ARG A 176 -8.23 -1.22 -14.85
C ARG A 176 -8.74 -2.65 -14.72
N THR A 177 -9.28 -3.01 -13.56
CA THR A 177 -10.01 -4.27 -13.39
C THR A 177 -11.50 -3.99 -13.50
N GLY A 178 -12.17 -4.72 -14.40
CA GLY A 178 -13.59 -4.59 -14.69
C GLY A 178 -14.48 -5.50 -13.84
N HIS A 179 -15.79 -5.47 -14.14
CA HIS A 179 -16.86 -6.21 -13.46
C HIS A 179 -16.87 -7.73 -13.76
N GLY A 180 -16.14 -8.21 -14.78
CA GLY A 180 -16.12 -9.63 -15.16
C GLY A 180 -15.36 -10.58 -14.23
N GLU A 181 -14.95 -10.11 -13.04
CA GLU A 181 -14.34 -10.94 -12.02
C GLU A 181 -15.26 -11.20 -10.83
N THR A 182 -16.54 -10.82 -10.90
CA THR A 182 -17.50 -11.12 -9.82
C THR A 182 -17.63 -12.62 -9.61
N LEU A 183 -17.61 -13.04 -8.35
CA LEU A 183 -17.87 -14.43 -7.98
C LEU A 183 -19.38 -14.69 -7.93
N PRO A 184 -19.82 -15.96 -8.07
CA PRO A 184 -21.21 -16.32 -7.81
C PRO A 184 -21.67 -15.88 -6.41
N PRO A 185 -22.95 -15.52 -6.24
CA PRO A 185 -23.50 -15.20 -4.92
C PRO A 185 -23.22 -16.31 -3.91
N SER A 186 -23.04 -15.93 -2.65
CA SER A 186 -22.93 -16.82 -1.50
C SER A 186 -23.86 -16.31 -0.41
N ASP A 187 -24.35 -17.19 0.45
CA ASP A 187 -25.15 -16.81 1.62
C ASP A 187 -24.30 -16.66 2.88
N CYS A 188 -22.98 -16.91 2.77
CA CYS A 188 -22.06 -16.82 3.89
C CYS A 188 -21.61 -15.38 4.14
N GLU A 189 -21.63 -14.97 5.41
CA GLU A 189 -21.11 -13.69 5.87
C GLU A 189 -20.14 -13.94 7.04
N VAL A 190 -19.04 -13.18 7.09
CA VAL A 190 -18.00 -13.39 8.10
C VAL A 190 -17.56 -12.10 8.77
N ASP A 191 -17.44 -12.17 10.09
CA ASP A 191 -16.75 -11.16 10.89
C ASP A 191 -15.32 -11.62 11.16
N VAL A 192 -14.36 -10.70 11.03
CA VAL A 192 -12.94 -10.95 11.23
C VAL A 192 -12.44 -10.12 12.40
N ASP A 193 -12.11 -10.80 13.50
CA ASP A 193 -11.44 -10.21 14.67
C ASP A 193 -9.93 -10.42 14.54
N LEU A 194 -9.14 -9.33 14.60
CA LEU A 194 -7.70 -9.35 14.37
C LEU A 194 -6.93 -9.30 15.70
N GLY A 195 -6.08 -10.30 15.94
CA GLY A 195 -5.37 -10.46 17.21
C GLY A 195 -3.88 -10.80 17.10
N LEU A 196 -3.17 -10.69 18.23
CA LEU A 196 -1.75 -11.10 18.34
C LEU A 196 -1.58 -12.57 18.74
N THR A 197 -2.55 -13.14 19.44
CA THR A 197 -2.57 -14.57 19.81
C THR A 197 -2.91 -15.42 18.59
N HIS A 198 -4.05 -15.12 17.97
CA HIS A 198 -4.46 -15.60 16.65
C HIS A 198 -4.47 -14.40 15.71
N PHE A 199 -3.93 -14.54 14.50
CA PHE A 199 -3.88 -13.43 13.54
C PHE A 199 -5.28 -12.92 13.19
N ALA A 200 -6.20 -13.85 12.97
CA ALA A 200 -7.61 -13.60 12.73
C ALA A 200 -8.44 -14.69 13.42
N VAL A 201 -9.58 -14.31 13.98
CA VAL A 201 -10.65 -15.22 14.44
C VAL A 201 -11.88 -14.87 13.63
N LEU A 202 -12.45 -15.86 12.95
CA LEU A 202 -13.63 -15.70 12.11
C LEU A 202 -14.90 -16.04 12.88
N SER A 203 -16.01 -15.52 12.37
CA SER A 203 -17.35 -15.75 12.88
C SER A 203 -17.77 -17.21 12.96
N ASP A 204 -17.37 -17.99 11.96
CA ASP A 204 -17.64 -19.43 11.86
C ASP A 204 -16.84 -20.28 12.86
N GLY A 205 -16.05 -19.65 13.74
CA GLY A 205 -15.20 -20.32 14.73
C GLY A 205 -13.78 -20.61 14.24
N THR A 206 -13.46 -20.34 12.96
CA THR A 206 -12.13 -20.56 12.40
C THR A 206 -11.10 -19.65 13.06
N LYS A 207 -10.02 -20.26 13.57
CA LYS A 207 -8.91 -19.54 14.20
C LYS A 207 -7.67 -19.61 13.32
N VAL A 208 -7.22 -18.47 12.82
CA VAL A 208 -6.03 -18.36 11.98
C VAL A 208 -4.81 -18.05 12.85
N ALA A 209 -3.88 -19.00 12.95
CA ALA A 209 -2.66 -18.82 13.72
C ALA A 209 -1.79 -17.68 13.18
N ALA A 210 -1.13 -16.93 14.06
CA ALA A 210 -0.17 -15.90 13.67
C ALA A 210 1.18 -16.52 13.26
N PRO A 211 1.61 -16.40 11.98
CA PRO A 211 2.80 -17.10 11.48
C PRO A 211 4.14 -16.54 12.01
N ARG A 212 4.15 -15.34 12.62
CA ARG A 212 5.31 -14.72 13.30
C ARG A 212 6.61 -14.73 12.47
N PHE A 213 6.52 -14.34 11.19
CA PHE A 213 7.61 -14.44 10.21
C PHE A 213 8.88 -13.68 10.62
N LEU A 214 8.75 -12.46 11.11
CA LEU A 214 9.88 -11.65 11.57
C LEU A 214 10.54 -12.29 12.79
N ARG A 215 9.75 -12.86 13.70
CA ARG A 215 10.27 -13.54 14.90
C ARG A 215 11.13 -14.75 14.53
N ARG A 216 10.66 -15.59 13.60
CA ARG A 216 11.41 -16.73 13.05
C ARG A 216 12.72 -16.28 12.38
N ALA A 217 12.71 -15.15 11.68
CA ALA A 217 13.90 -14.59 11.02
C ALA A 217 14.84 -13.80 11.94
N ALA A 218 14.45 -13.52 13.19
CA ALA A 218 15.12 -12.54 14.06
C ALA A 218 16.59 -12.89 14.34
N ARG A 219 16.91 -14.17 14.62
CA ARG A 219 18.29 -14.61 14.89
C ARG A 219 19.20 -14.35 13.69
N LYS A 220 18.73 -14.67 12.48
CA LYS A 220 19.45 -14.42 11.22
C LYS A 220 19.63 -12.93 10.96
N LEU A 221 18.58 -12.14 11.14
CA LEU A 221 18.63 -10.68 10.95
C LEU A 221 19.60 -10.02 11.93
N LYS A 222 19.57 -10.39 13.22
CA LYS A 222 20.50 -9.89 14.25
C LYS A 222 21.95 -10.16 13.86
N ARG A 223 22.26 -11.38 13.40
CA ARG A 223 23.62 -11.74 12.93
C ARG A 223 24.06 -10.87 11.74
N LEU A 224 23.19 -10.71 10.73
CA LEU A 224 23.50 -9.91 9.55
C LEU A 224 23.67 -8.42 9.87
N GLN A 225 22.85 -7.88 10.78
CA GLN A 225 22.95 -6.49 11.23
C GLN A 225 24.23 -6.25 12.03
N ARG A 226 24.62 -7.17 12.93
CA ARG A 226 25.92 -7.12 13.63
C ARG A 226 27.10 -7.18 12.66
N ALA A 227 27.03 -8.05 11.65
CA ALA A 227 28.06 -8.12 10.63
C ALA A 227 28.16 -6.80 9.83
N LEU A 228 27.02 -6.17 9.51
CA LEU A 228 26.96 -4.89 8.84
C LEU A 228 27.54 -3.75 9.69
N SER A 229 27.21 -3.68 10.97
CA SER A 229 27.65 -2.59 11.86
C SER A 229 29.17 -2.55 12.00
N ARG A 230 29.81 -3.73 12.06
CA ARG A 230 31.28 -3.89 12.12
C ARG A 230 32.02 -3.52 10.83
N LYS A 231 31.33 -3.28 9.70
CA LYS A 231 32.00 -2.89 8.45
C LYS A 231 32.20 -1.38 8.38
N GLN A 232 33.39 -0.95 7.95
CA GLN A 232 33.73 0.46 7.73
C GLN A 232 32.68 1.18 6.88
N LYS A 233 32.25 2.36 7.34
CA LYS A 233 31.28 3.21 6.64
C LYS A 233 31.84 3.57 5.25
N GLY A 234 30.99 3.51 4.21
CA GLY A 234 31.40 3.80 2.83
C GLY A 234 32.03 2.63 2.05
N SER A 235 32.65 1.66 2.74
CA SER A 235 33.34 0.54 2.08
C SER A 235 32.45 -0.32 1.18
N ALA A 236 33.05 -0.92 0.15
CA ALA A 236 32.37 -1.88 -0.73
C ALA A 236 31.84 -3.10 0.06
N ASN A 237 32.57 -3.54 1.09
CA ASN A 237 32.17 -4.63 1.97
C ASN A 237 30.92 -4.29 2.79
N ARG A 238 30.79 -3.05 3.28
CA ARG A 238 29.56 -2.58 3.93
C ARG A 238 28.39 -2.57 2.97
N LYS A 239 28.57 -2.13 1.72
CA LYS A 239 27.51 -2.17 0.69
C LYS A 239 27.02 -3.61 0.43
N LYS A 240 27.95 -4.57 0.28
CA LYS A 240 27.63 -6.00 0.14
C LYS A 240 26.86 -6.53 1.36
N ALA A 241 27.28 -6.18 2.58
CA ALA A 241 26.58 -6.58 3.81
C ALA A 241 25.18 -5.96 3.92
N ALA A 242 24.99 -4.71 3.52
CA ALA A 242 23.70 -4.03 3.52
C ALA A 242 22.69 -4.74 2.59
N ILE A 243 23.15 -5.17 1.40
CA ILE A 243 22.33 -5.96 0.48
C ILE A 243 21.92 -7.31 1.11
N LYS A 244 22.81 -7.98 1.85
CA LYS A 244 22.46 -9.23 2.56
C LYS A 244 21.35 -9.01 3.60
N VAL A 245 21.44 -7.93 4.37
CA VAL A 245 20.39 -7.51 5.32
C VAL A 245 19.08 -7.21 4.58
N ALA A 246 19.15 -6.44 3.49
CA ALA A 246 17.98 -6.09 2.69
C ALA A 246 17.29 -7.32 2.07
N ARG A 247 18.06 -8.31 1.58
CA ARG A 247 17.53 -9.59 1.08
C ARG A 247 16.80 -10.38 2.17
N ALA A 248 17.34 -10.40 3.39
CA ALA A 248 16.70 -11.08 4.51
C ALA A 248 15.38 -10.41 4.92
N HIS A 249 15.35 -9.07 5.02
CA HIS A 249 14.11 -8.33 5.24
C HIS A 249 13.11 -8.50 4.08
N GLY A 250 13.61 -8.47 2.84
CA GLY A 250 12.80 -8.70 1.64
C GLY A 250 12.10 -10.06 1.67
N ARG A 251 12.82 -11.13 2.06
CA ARG A 251 12.22 -12.47 2.22
C ARG A 251 11.10 -12.48 3.25
N VAL A 252 11.30 -11.88 4.43
CA VAL A 252 10.24 -11.79 5.46
C VAL A 252 9.02 -11.03 4.94
N ALA A 253 9.24 -9.89 4.29
CA ALA A 253 8.15 -9.07 3.76
C ALA A 253 7.38 -9.78 2.64
N ASP A 254 8.07 -10.49 1.74
CA ASP A 254 7.47 -11.20 0.63
C ASP A 254 6.72 -12.46 1.10
N THR A 255 7.27 -13.24 2.03
CA THR A 255 6.59 -14.39 2.64
C THR A 255 5.31 -13.95 3.37
N ARG A 256 5.38 -12.86 4.14
CA ARG A 256 4.20 -12.31 4.80
C ARG A 256 3.14 -11.87 3.80
N ARG A 257 3.55 -11.13 2.76
CA ARG A 257 2.63 -10.63 1.73
C ARG A 257 1.96 -11.79 0.99
N ASP A 258 2.70 -12.83 0.64
CA ASP A 258 2.18 -14.04 0.00
C ASP A 258 1.11 -14.72 0.87
N TRP A 259 1.44 -14.97 2.15
CA TRP A 259 0.51 -15.57 3.11
C TRP A 259 -0.77 -14.73 3.30
N GLN A 260 -0.62 -13.41 3.46
CA GLN A 260 -1.76 -12.50 3.58
C GLN A 260 -2.63 -12.48 2.32
N HIS A 261 -2.03 -12.54 1.11
CA HIS A 261 -2.79 -12.64 -0.12
C HIS A 261 -3.56 -13.95 -0.22
N LYS A 262 -2.98 -15.08 0.18
CA LYS A 262 -3.68 -16.37 0.18
C LYS A 262 -4.87 -16.33 1.14
N LEU A 263 -4.64 -15.93 2.38
CA LEU A 263 -5.68 -15.84 3.40
C LEU A 263 -6.82 -14.89 3.00
N SER A 264 -6.50 -13.68 2.57
CA SER A 264 -7.53 -12.71 2.15
C SER A 264 -8.25 -13.13 0.87
N THR A 265 -7.65 -13.95 0.01
CA THR A 265 -8.37 -14.51 -1.15
C THR A 265 -9.33 -15.60 -0.70
N ALA A 266 -8.94 -16.49 0.20
CA ALA A 266 -9.81 -17.54 0.73
C ALA A 266 -11.06 -16.91 1.38
N ILE A 267 -10.86 -16.02 2.36
CA ILE A 267 -11.96 -15.33 3.06
C ILE A 267 -12.95 -14.65 2.09
N ILE A 268 -12.45 -13.97 1.06
CA ILE A 268 -13.29 -13.25 0.08
C ILE A 268 -14.00 -14.21 -0.89
N ARG A 269 -13.41 -15.38 -1.18
CA ARG A 269 -14.06 -16.38 -2.02
C ARG A 269 -15.21 -17.06 -1.29
N ASP A 270 -14.98 -17.39 -0.03
CA ASP A 270 -15.90 -18.20 0.77
C ASP A 270 -17.10 -17.38 1.29
N ASN A 271 -17.00 -16.04 1.31
CA ASN A 271 -18.02 -15.17 1.91
C ASN A 271 -18.53 -14.08 0.96
N GLN A 272 -19.83 -13.81 1.03
CA GLN A 272 -20.52 -12.73 0.33
C GLN A 272 -20.28 -11.37 0.97
N ALA A 273 -20.19 -11.33 2.31
CA ALA A 273 -19.85 -10.13 3.06
C ALA A 273 -18.74 -10.41 4.09
N VAL A 274 -17.81 -9.47 4.22
CA VAL A 274 -16.69 -9.53 5.16
C VAL A 274 -16.64 -8.26 6.00
N TYR A 275 -16.77 -8.41 7.31
CA TYR A 275 -16.73 -7.32 8.27
C TYR A 275 -15.44 -7.39 9.08
N VAL A 276 -14.71 -6.29 9.20
CA VAL A 276 -13.45 -6.27 9.96
C VAL A 276 -13.47 -5.19 11.01
N GLU A 277 -13.04 -5.49 12.22
CA GLU A 277 -12.90 -4.47 13.26
C GLU A 277 -11.86 -3.40 12.89
N ASP A 278 -12.20 -2.13 13.11
CA ASP A 278 -11.27 -1.04 12.89
C ASP A 278 -10.19 -0.99 13.99
N LEU A 279 -9.11 -1.75 13.80
CA LEU A 279 -7.99 -1.75 14.73
C LEU A 279 -7.14 -0.47 14.61
N CYS A 280 -6.78 0.14 15.74
CA CYS A 280 -5.84 1.28 15.79
C CYS A 280 -4.38 0.86 15.49
N VAL A 281 -4.12 0.32 14.29
CA VAL A 281 -2.81 -0.25 13.92
C VAL A 281 -1.70 0.78 14.10
N ALA A 282 -1.95 2.05 13.76
CA ALA A 282 -0.97 3.13 13.91
C ALA A 282 -0.64 3.44 15.38
N GLY A 283 -1.64 3.41 16.27
CA GLY A 283 -1.43 3.58 17.71
C GLY A 283 -0.68 2.39 18.32
N LEU A 284 -1.13 1.17 18.02
CA LEU A 284 -0.50 -0.06 18.50
C LEU A 284 0.94 -0.22 18.01
N ALA A 285 1.25 0.27 16.82
CA ALA A 285 2.61 0.27 16.27
C ALA A 285 3.59 1.20 17.02
N ARG A 286 3.12 1.99 18.00
CA ARG A 286 3.93 2.89 18.83
C ARG A 286 4.04 2.43 20.29
N THR A 287 3.39 1.32 20.66
CA THR A 287 3.48 0.76 22.01
C THR A 287 4.58 -0.30 22.10
N ARG A 288 4.72 -0.96 23.27
CA ARG A 288 5.60 -2.12 23.46
C ARG A 288 5.27 -3.28 22.51
N LEU A 289 4.09 -3.28 21.88
CA LEU A 289 3.65 -4.28 20.90
C LEU A 289 4.11 -3.98 19.46
N ALA A 290 4.78 -2.86 19.21
CA ALA A 290 5.13 -2.36 17.88
C ALA A 290 5.72 -3.44 16.95
N LYS A 291 6.67 -4.23 17.47
CA LYS A 291 7.32 -5.30 16.71
C LYS A 291 6.33 -6.38 16.27
N SER A 292 5.43 -6.80 17.15
CA SER A 292 4.42 -7.83 16.87
C SER A 292 3.38 -7.31 15.89
N VAL A 293 2.95 -6.06 16.04
CA VAL A 293 2.00 -5.37 15.13
C VAL A 293 2.59 -5.26 13.72
N GLN A 294 3.86 -4.85 13.63
CA GLN A 294 4.57 -4.75 12.35
C GLN A 294 4.84 -6.13 11.73
N ASP A 295 5.02 -7.18 12.55
CA ASP A 295 5.16 -8.55 12.07
C ASP A 295 3.83 -9.06 11.50
N ALA A 296 2.71 -8.85 12.20
CA ALA A 296 1.37 -9.22 11.76
C ALA A 296 0.98 -8.50 10.46
N GLY A 297 1.22 -7.19 10.37
CA GLY A 297 0.99 -6.41 9.16
C GLY A 297 -0.49 -6.24 8.80
N TRP A 298 -1.37 -6.06 9.79
CA TRP A 298 -2.82 -5.98 9.62
C TRP A 298 -3.29 -4.93 8.62
N ALA A 299 -2.70 -3.73 8.61
CA ALA A 299 -3.08 -2.68 7.67
C ALA A 299 -2.93 -3.12 6.20
N GLY A 300 -1.93 -3.96 5.90
CA GLY A 300 -1.78 -4.54 4.57
C GLY A 300 -2.83 -5.61 4.27
N PHE A 301 -3.19 -6.42 5.27
CA PHE A 301 -4.19 -7.46 5.15
C PHE A 301 -5.61 -6.90 4.98
N THR A 302 -6.00 -5.91 5.77
CA THR A 302 -7.32 -5.25 5.66
C THR A 302 -7.47 -4.54 4.31
N ALA A 303 -6.43 -3.84 3.84
CA ALA A 303 -6.42 -3.28 2.50
C ALA A 303 -6.57 -4.37 1.42
N MET A 304 -6.02 -5.58 1.63
CA MET A 304 -6.21 -6.70 0.71
C MET A 304 -7.64 -7.23 0.69
N LEU A 305 -8.29 -7.36 1.85
CA LEU A 305 -9.71 -7.73 1.91
C LEU A 305 -10.56 -6.70 1.17
N GLU A 306 -10.35 -5.42 1.45
CA GLU A 306 -11.09 -4.30 0.87
C GLU A 306 -11.04 -4.27 -0.66
N TYR A 307 -9.84 -4.25 -1.26
CA TYR A 307 -9.77 -4.19 -2.73
C TYR A 307 -10.24 -5.50 -3.37
N LYS A 308 -10.07 -6.66 -2.71
CA LYS A 308 -10.54 -7.94 -3.25
C LYS A 308 -12.06 -8.06 -3.17
N ALA A 309 -12.69 -7.54 -2.12
CA ALA A 309 -14.13 -7.48 -2.03
C ALA A 309 -14.70 -6.68 -3.19
N GLN A 310 -14.16 -5.47 -3.42
CA GLN A 310 -14.52 -4.66 -4.58
C GLN A 310 -14.25 -5.37 -5.92
N ARG A 311 -13.18 -6.17 -6.01
CA ARG A 311 -12.83 -6.92 -7.21
C ARG A 311 -13.83 -8.02 -7.54
N TYR A 312 -14.23 -8.77 -6.52
CA TYR A 312 -14.98 -10.01 -6.63
C TYR A 312 -16.48 -9.82 -6.40
N GLY A 313 -16.95 -8.56 -6.26
CA GLY A 313 -18.36 -8.26 -6.03
C GLY A 313 -18.85 -8.66 -4.62
N ARG A 314 -17.95 -8.62 -3.63
CA ARG A 314 -18.30 -8.88 -2.23
C ARG A 314 -18.48 -7.57 -1.45
N THR A 315 -19.27 -7.63 -0.39
CA THR A 315 -19.41 -6.53 0.56
C THR A 315 -18.23 -6.53 1.53
N PHE A 316 -17.65 -5.37 1.78
CA PHE A 316 -16.64 -5.17 2.81
C PHE A 316 -16.97 -3.93 3.63
N ALA A 317 -16.98 -4.06 4.95
CA ALA A 317 -17.10 -2.92 5.84
C ALA A 317 -16.13 -3.00 7.01
N ARG A 318 -15.67 -1.83 7.45
CA ARG A 318 -14.92 -1.70 8.70
C ARG A 318 -15.89 -1.30 9.79
N VAL A 319 -15.98 -2.12 10.83
CA VAL A 319 -16.85 -1.87 11.98
C VAL A 319 -16.08 -0.99 12.97
N ASP A 320 -16.71 0.09 13.41
CA ASP A 320 -16.09 1.02 14.35
C ASP A 320 -15.66 0.30 15.65
N ARG A 321 -14.50 0.66 16.19
CA ARG A 321 -13.91 0.03 17.38
C ARG A 321 -14.60 0.40 18.69
N PHE A 322 -15.28 1.53 18.74
CA PHE A 322 -16.06 1.99 19.88
C PHE A 322 -17.47 1.42 19.84
N PHE A 323 -17.82 0.70 18.77
CA PHE A 323 -19.07 -0.01 18.67
C PHE A 323 -19.20 -1.00 19.85
N PRO A 324 -20.27 -0.90 20.65
CA PRO A 324 -20.43 -1.66 21.88
C PRO A 324 -20.86 -3.12 21.61
N SER A 325 -20.19 -3.83 20.70
CA SER A 325 -20.53 -5.21 20.29
C SER A 325 -20.65 -6.18 21.47
N THR A 326 -19.83 -6.02 22.50
CA THR A 326 -19.83 -6.83 23.73
C THR A 326 -20.93 -6.44 24.73
N ARG A 327 -21.56 -5.29 24.55
CA ARG A 327 -22.65 -4.75 25.39
C ARG A 327 -23.98 -4.66 24.66
N LEU A 328 -24.02 -4.91 23.35
CA LEU A 328 -25.23 -4.80 22.53
C LEU A 328 -25.96 -6.15 22.50
N CYS A 329 -27.23 -6.20 22.90
CA CYS A 329 -28.08 -7.38 22.74
C CYS A 329 -28.27 -7.70 21.24
N SER A 330 -28.06 -8.96 20.85
CA SER A 330 -28.29 -9.43 19.47
C SER A 330 -29.74 -9.32 19.05
N ASP A 331 -30.67 -9.47 20.00
CA ASP A 331 -32.07 -9.70 19.67
C ASP A 331 -32.85 -8.38 19.68
N CYS A 332 -32.70 -7.58 20.74
CA CYS A 332 -33.41 -6.29 20.86
C CYS A 332 -32.55 -5.05 20.59
N GLY A 333 -31.23 -5.20 20.41
CA GLY A 333 -30.33 -4.06 20.16
C GLY A 333 -30.09 -3.14 21.36
N ARG A 334 -30.49 -3.52 22.58
CA ARG A 334 -30.20 -2.73 23.79
C ARG A 334 -28.72 -2.75 24.14
N ILE A 335 -28.15 -1.58 24.44
CA ILE A 335 -26.75 -1.45 24.90
C ILE A 335 -26.72 -1.48 26.43
N ASN A 336 -25.97 -2.42 26.99
CA ASN A 336 -25.74 -2.55 28.42
C ASN A 336 -24.70 -1.53 28.94
N GLN A 337 -24.69 -1.30 30.24
CA GLN A 337 -23.71 -0.44 30.91
C GLN A 337 -22.27 -0.97 30.74
N LYS A 338 -21.28 -0.14 31.08
CA LYS A 338 -19.87 -0.58 31.07
C LYS A 338 -19.70 -1.67 32.13
N MET A 339 -19.13 -2.79 31.72
CA MET A 339 -18.93 -3.98 32.55
C MET A 339 -17.43 -4.22 32.76
N ALA A 340 -17.08 -4.77 33.93
CA ALA A 340 -15.71 -5.11 34.28
C ALA A 340 -15.12 -6.22 33.37
N LEU A 341 -13.78 -6.28 33.31
CA LEU A 341 -13.08 -7.11 32.32
C LEU A 341 -13.15 -8.64 32.57
N ASP A 342 -13.69 -9.03 33.70
CA ASP A 342 -13.88 -10.38 34.23
C ASP A 342 -15.28 -10.94 33.97
N ILE A 343 -16.31 -10.10 33.86
CA ILE A 343 -17.68 -10.55 33.62
C ILE A 343 -17.78 -11.28 32.28
N ARG A 344 -18.16 -12.56 32.26
CA ARG A 344 -18.18 -13.38 31.02
C ARG A 344 -19.54 -13.52 30.37
N ALA A 345 -20.63 -13.14 31.03
CA ALA A 345 -21.97 -13.13 30.45
C ALA A 345 -22.86 -12.07 31.12
N TRP A 346 -23.89 -11.57 30.43
CA TRP A 346 -24.93 -10.71 31.00
C TRP A 346 -26.32 -11.05 30.44
N GLY A 347 -27.35 -10.94 31.27
CA GLY A 347 -28.75 -11.12 30.86
C GLY A 347 -29.33 -9.85 30.27
N CYS A 348 -30.01 -9.92 29.12
CA CYS A 348 -30.75 -8.80 28.59
C CYS A 348 -32.21 -8.83 29.07
N PRO A 349 -32.80 -7.70 29.51
CA PRO A 349 -34.20 -7.66 29.98
C PRO A 349 -35.26 -8.07 28.96
N CYS A 350 -34.90 -8.29 27.70
CA CYS A 350 -35.81 -8.77 26.65
C CYS A 350 -36.00 -10.29 26.64
N GLY A 351 -35.39 -11.02 27.58
CA GLY A 351 -35.51 -12.48 27.67
C GLY A 351 -34.54 -13.26 26.78
N ALA A 352 -33.79 -12.57 25.91
CA ALA A 352 -32.70 -13.16 25.14
C ALA A 352 -31.63 -13.73 26.08
N GLY A 353 -31.35 -15.04 25.96
CA GLY A 353 -30.39 -15.77 26.80
C GLY A 353 -29.03 -15.08 26.93
N SER A 354 -28.36 -15.33 28.06
CA SER A 354 -27.14 -14.66 28.51
C SER A 354 -26.14 -14.33 27.38
N ALA A 355 -25.93 -13.04 27.11
CA ALA A 355 -24.96 -12.54 26.16
C ALA A 355 -23.54 -12.79 26.68
N GLN A 356 -22.83 -13.75 26.10
CA GLN A 356 -21.44 -14.04 26.46
C GLN A 356 -20.51 -12.89 26.04
N ARG A 357 -19.70 -12.41 26.99
CA ARG A 357 -18.60 -11.46 26.81
C ARG A 357 -17.30 -12.17 26.36
N SER A 358 -17.18 -13.48 26.55
CA SER A 358 -16.08 -14.30 25.99
C SER A 358 -16.44 -14.90 24.63
N GLY A 359 -15.78 -14.37 23.60
CA GLY A 359 -16.00 -14.74 22.20
C GLY A 359 -16.99 -13.77 21.58
N ASN A 360 -16.50 -12.76 20.85
CA ASN A 360 -17.31 -11.87 20.00
C ASN A 360 -18.26 -12.75 19.16
N PRO A 361 -19.56 -12.89 19.48
CA PRO A 361 -20.41 -13.70 18.63
C PRO A 361 -20.71 -12.83 17.41
N PRO A 362 -20.21 -13.23 16.25
CA PRO A 362 -20.23 -12.46 15.00
C PRO A 362 -21.63 -12.18 14.44
N ARG A 363 -22.65 -12.90 14.93
CA ARG A 363 -24.05 -12.63 14.59
C ARG A 363 -24.47 -11.20 15.00
N ARG A 364 -23.76 -10.56 15.93
CA ARG A 364 -24.08 -9.21 16.43
C ARG A 364 -23.66 -8.08 15.50
N ARG A 365 -22.63 -8.26 14.64
CA ARG A 365 -22.13 -7.19 13.75
C ARG A 365 -22.73 -7.27 12.34
N THR A 366 -23.13 -8.47 11.91
CA THR A 366 -23.92 -8.71 10.68
C THR A 366 -25.28 -8.00 10.73
N LEU A 367 -25.98 -8.06 11.86
CA LEU A 367 -27.25 -7.35 12.07
C LEU A 367 -27.11 -5.81 11.99
N THR A 368 -25.99 -5.24 12.42
CA THR A 368 -25.76 -3.79 12.37
C THR A 368 -25.18 -3.31 11.05
N ALA A 369 -24.31 -4.07 10.38
CA ALA A 369 -23.88 -3.69 9.03
C ALA A 369 -25.04 -3.70 8.03
N ARG A 370 -26.05 -4.54 8.24
CA ARG A 370 -27.34 -4.47 7.51
C ARG A 370 -28.15 -3.22 7.85
N ARG A 371 -28.07 -2.69 9.07
CA ARG A 371 -28.74 -1.43 9.48
C ARG A 371 -27.97 -0.17 9.02
N GLU A 372 -26.65 -0.18 9.05
CA GLU A 372 -25.79 0.93 8.58
C GLU A 372 -25.66 0.93 7.03
N GLY A 373 -25.86 -0.22 6.38
CA GLY A 373 -25.81 -0.39 4.92
C GLY A 373 -26.98 0.22 4.12
N ASN A 374 -27.96 0.84 4.77
CA ASN A 374 -29.06 1.56 4.10
C ASN A 374 -28.70 2.98 3.63
N LEU A 375 -27.42 3.33 3.55
CA LEU A 375 -26.96 4.56 2.91
C LEU A 375 -26.19 4.27 1.61
N CYS A 376 -26.97 4.33 0.53
CA CYS A 376 -26.63 4.73 -0.85
C CYS A 376 -26.35 3.61 -1.89
N PRO A 377 -27.33 3.27 -2.73
CA PRO A 377 -27.07 2.89 -4.11
C PRO A 377 -26.71 4.15 -4.91
N LEU A 378 -25.64 4.04 -5.71
CA LEU A 378 -25.14 5.06 -6.63
C LEU A 378 -26.27 5.70 -7.46
N GLY A 379 -26.26 7.03 -7.52
CA GLY A 379 -27.31 7.84 -8.11
C GLY A 379 -27.56 7.64 -9.61
N ARG A 380 -28.84 7.70 -9.97
CA ARG A 380 -29.33 8.31 -11.21
C ARG A 380 -30.49 9.23 -10.83
N ARG A 381 -30.25 10.54 -10.79
CA ARG A 381 -31.31 11.52 -11.02
C ARG A 381 -31.04 12.10 -12.40
N GLY A 382 -31.86 11.67 -13.37
CA GLY A 382 -31.99 12.36 -14.64
C GLY A 382 -32.53 13.76 -14.39
N ARG A 383 -31.95 14.75 -15.07
CA ARG A 383 -32.60 16.03 -15.27
C ARG A 383 -33.54 15.87 -16.46
N HIS A 384 -34.84 15.96 -16.20
CA HIS A 384 -35.81 16.37 -17.19
C HIS A 384 -36.11 17.84 -16.98
N ARG A 385 -36.18 18.53 -18.13
CA ARG A 385 -36.53 19.93 -18.38
C ARG A 385 -35.44 20.95 -18.05
#